data_AF-A0A177Y8F0-F1
#
_entry.id   AF-A0A177Y8F0-F1
#
_cell.length_a   1.000
_cell.length_b   1.000
_cell.length_c   1.000
_cell.angle_alpha   90.00
_cell.angle_beta   90.00
_cell.angle_gamma   90.00
#
_symmetry.space_group_name_H-M   'P 1'
#
loop_
_entity.id
_entity.type
_entity.pdbx_description
1 polymer ?
#
loop_
_entity_poly.entity_id
_entity_poly.type
_entity_poly.pdbx_seq_one_letter_code
_entity_poly.pdbx_strand_id
1 'polypeptide(L)'
;MNDERLEHFLLFEMADDWMSVGEFDYFIRSISPAGHTRDKLLSTIAGLARAGYFRFGGWSMESKTWEPWDVSDDVAMERISHGYLGEPGVLNATDRELSLTEVFRADITEAGLARVARLGNPYEKYGNPWESDPLKQGSGNYPRWKP
;
A
#
# COMPACT_ATOMS: atom_id res chain seq x y z
N MET A 1 10.20 3.87 8.71
CA MET A 1 9.12 4.74 8.18
C MET A 1 8.81 5.75 9.28
N ASN A 2 8.78 7.06 8.99
CA ASN A 2 8.63 8.10 10.04
C ASN A 2 7.21 8.64 10.17
N ASP A 3 6.25 8.12 9.40
CA ASP A 3 4.86 8.58 9.40
C ASP A 3 3.94 7.43 9.86
N GLU A 4 3.63 7.39 11.16
CA GLU A 4 2.74 6.38 11.75
C GLU A 4 1.31 6.50 11.19
N ARG A 5 0.89 7.70 10.77
CA ARG A 5 -0.44 7.90 10.20
C ARG A 5 -0.55 7.18 8.85
N LEU A 6 0.44 7.37 7.98
CA LEU A 6 0.52 6.64 6.71
C LEU A 6 0.64 5.12 6.92
N GLU A 7 1.53 4.67 7.82
CA GLU A 7 1.64 3.25 8.20
C GLU A 7 0.27 2.68 8.60
N HIS A 8 -0.45 3.39 9.46
CA HIS A 8 -1.73 2.93 10.01
C HIS A 8 -2.78 2.77 8.91
N PHE A 9 -2.93 3.74 8.02
CA PHE A 9 -3.87 3.61 6.88
C PHE A 9 -3.48 2.46 5.94
N LEU A 10 -2.21 2.37 5.55
CA LEU A 10 -1.75 1.32 4.64
C LEU A 10 -2.02 -0.08 5.21
N LEU A 11 -1.72 -0.29 6.49
CA LEU A 11 -1.97 -1.57 7.15
C LEU A 11 -3.45 -1.84 7.38
N PHE A 12 -4.25 -0.82 7.71
CA PHE A 12 -5.68 -0.99 7.95
C PHE A 12 -6.40 -1.41 6.68
N GLU A 13 -6.08 -0.81 5.55
CA GLU A 13 -6.70 -1.11 4.25
C GLU A 13 -6.24 -2.46 3.73
N MET A 14 -4.96 -2.79 3.92
CA MET A 14 -4.43 -4.12 3.59
C MET A 14 -4.99 -5.24 4.49
N ALA A 15 -5.65 -4.89 5.61
CA ALA A 15 -6.33 -5.86 6.45
C ALA A 15 -7.72 -6.24 5.92
N ASP A 16 -8.31 -5.42 5.04
CA ASP A 16 -9.61 -5.69 4.42
C ASP A 16 -9.45 -6.54 3.15
N ASP A 17 -8.47 -6.18 2.31
CA ASP A 17 -8.07 -6.95 1.12
C ASP A 17 -6.56 -6.78 0.84
N TRP A 18 -6.04 -7.41 -0.21
CA TRP A 18 -4.68 -7.12 -0.67
C TRP A 18 -4.53 -5.68 -1.18
N MET A 19 -3.28 -5.20 -1.27
CA MET A 19 -2.97 -3.84 -1.73
C MET A 19 -1.99 -3.83 -2.89
N SER A 20 -2.36 -3.15 -3.98
CA SER A 20 -1.55 -2.94 -5.19
C SER A 20 -0.57 -1.76 -5.06
N VAL A 21 0.41 -1.67 -5.99
CA VAL A 21 1.28 -0.48 -6.12
C VAL A 21 0.47 0.82 -6.21
N GLY A 22 -0.59 0.81 -7.03
CA GLY A 22 -1.40 1.99 -7.31
C GLY A 22 -2.08 2.52 -6.06
N GLU A 23 -2.54 1.61 -5.20
CA GLU A 23 -3.11 1.97 -3.90
C GLU A 23 -2.04 2.53 -2.97
N PHE A 24 -0.86 1.92 -2.88
CA PHE A 24 0.25 2.53 -2.12
C PHE A 24 0.55 3.97 -2.59
N ASP A 25 0.70 4.20 -3.90
CA ASP A 25 0.95 5.53 -4.48
C ASP A 25 -0.18 6.50 -4.10
N TYR A 26 -1.43 6.06 -4.25
CA TYR A 26 -2.61 6.84 -3.88
C TYR A 26 -2.60 7.27 -2.40
N PHE A 27 -2.41 6.33 -1.48
CA PHE A 27 -2.40 6.61 -0.04
C PHE A 27 -1.26 7.56 0.35
N ILE A 28 -0.05 7.37 -0.21
CA ILE A 28 1.08 8.26 0.08
C ILE A 28 0.80 9.67 -0.46
N ARG A 29 0.25 9.81 -1.67
CA ARG A 29 -0.12 11.13 -2.23
C ARG A 29 -1.18 11.83 -1.39
N SER A 30 -2.16 11.10 -0.87
CA SER A 30 -3.26 11.68 -0.10
C SER A 30 -2.85 12.05 1.33
N ILE A 31 -2.07 11.19 2.00
CA ILE A 31 -1.77 11.32 3.44
C ILE A 31 -0.46 12.06 3.68
N SER A 32 0.54 11.87 2.84
CA SER A 32 1.88 12.45 2.99
C SER A 32 2.33 13.08 1.67
N PRO A 33 1.58 14.06 1.12
CA PRO A 33 1.85 14.64 -0.21
C PRO A 33 3.22 15.31 -0.30
N ALA A 34 3.70 15.89 0.82
CA ALA A 34 5.00 16.54 0.88
C ALA A 34 6.12 15.51 0.71
N GLY A 35 6.85 15.60 -0.40
CA GLY A 35 7.96 14.67 -0.71
C GLY A 35 7.53 13.36 -1.35
N HIS A 36 6.30 13.28 -1.88
CA HIS A 36 5.86 12.15 -2.69
C HIS A 36 6.76 11.98 -3.93
N THR A 37 7.40 10.82 -4.03
CA THR A 37 8.28 10.41 -5.14
C THR A 37 8.19 8.90 -5.31
N ARG A 38 8.64 8.39 -6.47
CA ARG A 38 8.73 6.94 -6.72
C ARG A 38 9.67 6.24 -5.73
N ASP A 39 10.76 6.91 -5.34
CA ASP A 39 11.67 6.41 -4.29
C ASP A 39 10.97 6.34 -2.93
N LYS A 40 10.15 7.35 -2.60
CA LYS A 40 9.36 7.34 -1.36
C LYS A 40 8.37 6.18 -1.35
N LEU A 41 7.69 5.92 -2.47
CA LEU A 41 6.82 4.75 -2.64
C LEU A 41 7.57 3.44 -2.39
N LEU A 42 8.68 3.20 -3.09
CA LEU A 42 9.48 1.98 -2.93
C LEU A 42 10.05 1.82 -1.51
N SER A 43 10.54 2.90 -0.91
CA SER A 43 11.05 2.87 0.47
C SER A 43 9.97 2.59 1.51
N THR A 44 8.71 2.96 1.22
CA THR A 44 7.57 2.71 2.10
C THR A 44 7.18 1.23 2.04
N ILE A 45 7.06 0.67 0.84
CA ILE A 45 6.82 -0.77 0.60
C ILE A 45 7.93 -1.61 1.28
N ALA A 46 9.19 -1.32 0.99
CA ALA A 46 10.32 -2.04 1.57
C ALA A 46 10.39 -1.90 3.10
N GLY A 47 10.00 -0.73 3.64
CA GLY A 47 9.97 -0.47 5.08
C GLY A 47 8.95 -1.33 5.83
N LEU A 48 7.75 -1.52 5.28
CA LEU A 48 6.71 -2.36 5.87
C LEU A 48 7.03 -3.85 5.73
N ALA A 49 7.55 -4.27 4.56
CA ALA A 49 8.00 -5.63 4.33
C ALA A 49 9.10 -6.03 5.32
N ARG A 50 10.12 -5.18 5.49
CA ARG A 50 11.20 -5.40 6.46
C ARG A 50 10.72 -5.46 7.92
N ALA A 51 9.67 -4.70 8.25
CA ALA A 51 9.02 -4.78 9.55
C ALA A 51 8.20 -6.07 9.75
N GLY A 52 8.08 -6.88 8.69
CA GLY A 52 7.33 -8.13 8.67
C GLY A 52 5.82 -7.91 8.66
N TYR A 53 5.33 -6.74 8.25
CA TYR A 53 3.89 -6.45 8.33
C TYR A 53 3.08 -7.02 7.18
N PHE A 54 3.69 -7.23 6.02
CA PHE A 54 3.04 -7.87 4.88
C PHE A 54 4.01 -8.82 4.17
N ARG A 55 3.48 -9.67 3.28
CA ARG A 55 4.26 -10.53 2.38
C ARG A 55 4.04 -10.17 0.91
N PHE A 56 5.09 -10.29 0.11
CA PHE A 56 5.03 -10.06 -1.33
C PHE A 56 4.29 -11.20 -2.05
N GLY A 57 3.51 -10.83 -3.06
CA GLY A 57 2.77 -11.78 -3.88
C GLY A 57 2.11 -11.10 -5.05
N GLY A 58 1.33 -11.85 -5.80
CA GLY A 58 0.61 -11.35 -6.96
C GLY A 58 -0.37 -12.37 -7.51
N TRP A 59 -1.12 -11.98 -8.53
CA TRP A 59 -2.05 -12.88 -9.19
C TRP A 59 -1.30 -13.95 -10.00
N SER A 60 -1.60 -15.22 -9.74
CA SER A 60 -1.03 -16.35 -10.46
C SER A 60 -1.95 -16.77 -11.60
N MET A 61 -1.42 -16.74 -12.82
CA MET A 61 -2.16 -17.18 -14.00
C MET A 61 -2.35 -18.70 -14.06
N GLU A 62 -1.52 -19.46 -13.34
CA GLU A 62 -1.60 -20.91 -13.26
C GLU A 62 -2.71 -21.34 -12.29
N SER A 63 -2.66 -20.88 -11.04
CA SER A 63 -3.65 -21.27 -10.02
C SER A 63 -4.92 -20.43 -10.02
N LYS A 64 -4.97 -19.34 -10.80
CA LYS A 64 -6.11 -18.40 -10.87
C LYS A 64 -6.47 -17.82 -9.49
N THR A 65 -5.47 -17.63 -8.64
CA THR A 65 -5.62 -17.01 -7.33
C THR A 65 -4.38 -16.17 -7.02
N TRP A 66 -4.47 -15.35 -5.97
CA TRP A 66 -3.31 -14.70 -5.40
C TRP A 66 -2.36 -15.75 -4.81
N GLU A 67 -1.05 -15.57 -5.03
CA GLU A 67 -0.01 -16.42 -4.46
C GLU A 67 1.13 -15.58 -3.87
N PRO A 68 1.69 -16.00 -2.72
CA PRO A 68 2.90 -15.41 -2.19
C PRO A 68 4.07 -15.70 -3.13
N TRP A 69 5.00 -14.77 -3.23
CA TRP A 69 6.24 -15.02 -3.96
C TRP A 69 7.27 -15.71 -3.08
N ASP A 70 7.72 -16.89 -3.51
CA ASP A 70 8.81 -17.63 -2.86
C ASP A 70 10.19 -17.09 -3.32
N VAL A 71 10.48 -15.84 -2.97
CA VAL A 71 11.75 -15.16 -3.23
C VAL A 71 12.10 -14.25 -2.06
N SER A 72 13.37 -13.86 -1.96
CA SER A 72 13.81 -12.86 -0.99
C SER A 72 13.17 -11.49 -1.25
N ASP A 73 13.01 -10.68 -0.19
CA ASP A 73 12.53 -9.29 -0.27
C ASP A 73 13.27 -8.46 -1.32
N ASP A 74 14.60 -8.62 -1.47
CA ASP A 74 15.39 -7.87 -2.44
C ASP A 74 14.94 -8.17 -3.89
N VAL A 75 14.71 -9.45 -4.21
CA VAL A 75 14.20 -9.89 -5.53
C VAL A 75 12.76 -9.42 -5.74
N ALA A 76 11.93 -9.47 -4.69
CA ALA A 76 10.57 -8.94 -4.77
C ALA A 76 10.58 -7.43 -5.06
N MET A 77 11.42 -6.67 -4.36
CA MET A 77 11.59 -5.24 -4.59
C MET A 77 12.18 -4.92 -5.96
N GLU A 78 13.07 -5.74 -6.49
CA GLU A 78 13.59 -5.61 -7.86
C GLU A 78 12.47 -5.75 -8.89
N ARG A 79 11.62 -6.78 -8.75
CA ARG A 79 10.42 -7.00 -9.58
C ARG A 79 9.47 -5.81 -9.53
N ILE A 80 9.20 -5.27 -8.34
CA ILE A 80 8.30 -4.12 -8.16
C ILE A 80 8.91 -2.85 -8.80
N SER A 81 10.21 -2.65 -8.63
CA SER A 81 10.90 -1.45 -9.10
C SER A 81 10.97 -1.40 -10.63
N HIS A 82 11.29 -2.53 -11.26
CA HIS A 82 11.61 -2.60 -12.70
C HIS A 82 10.53 -3.25 -13.56
N GLY A 83 9.61 -3.99 -12.98
CA GLY A 83 8.53 -4.71 -13.65
C GLY A 83 8.74 -6.22 -13.60
N TYR A 84 7.65 -6.98 -13.77
CA TYR A 84 7.67 -8.44 -13.71
C TYR A 84 6.49 -9.02 -14.50
N LEU A 85 6.72 -10.13 -15.22
CA LEU A 85 5.68 -10.82 -16.01
C LEU A 85 4.92 -9.93 -17.01
N GLY A 86 5.60 -8.93 -17.57
CA GLY A 86 5.01 -7.99 -18.53
C GLY A 86 4.28 -6.79 -17.88
N GLU A 87 4.17 -6.78 -16.55
CA GLU A 87 3.67 -5.63 -15.80
C GLU A 87 4.76 -4.55 -15.64
N PRO A 88 4.41 -3.26 -15.81
CA PRO A 88 5.37 -2.17 -15.69
C PRO A 88 5.79 -1.93 -14.23
N GLY A 89 7.09 -1.73 -14.00
CA GLY A 89 7.62 -1.41 -12.67
C GLY A 89 7.51 0.06 -12.29
N VAL A 90 7.59 0.33 -10.99
CA VAL A 90 7.41 1.67 -10.39
C VAL A 90 8.29 2.74 -11.02
N LEU A 91 9.54 2.41 -11.37
CA LEU A 91 10.50 3.39 -11.88
C LEU A 91 10.25 3.80 -13.34
N ASN A 92 9.61 2.93 -14.13
CA ASN A 92 9.43 3.14 -15.57
C ASN A 92 7.95 3.39 -15.95
N ALA A 93 7.00 3.07 -15.07
CA ALA A 93 5.58 3.24 -15.32
C ALA A 93 5.17 4.71 -15.37
N THR A 94 4.39 5.08 -16.40
CA THR A 94 3.59 6.32 -16.39
C THR A 94 2.65 6.36 -15.20
N ASP A 95 2.09 7.52 -14.84
CA ASP A 95 1.12 7.61 -13.73
C ASP A 95 -0.11 6.71 -13.97
N ARG A 96 -0.56 6.60 -15.23
CA ARG A 96 -1.68 5.71 -15.59
C ARG A 96 -1.29 4.24 -15.41
N GLU A 97 -0.13 3.83 -15.92
CA GLU A 97 0.35 2.45 -15.75
C GLU A 97 0.55 2.11 -14.27
N LEU A 98 1.13 3.02 -13.47
CA LEU A 98 1.30 2.80 -12.04
C LEU A 98 -0.04 2.60 -11.31
N SER A 99 -1.07 3.36 -11.70
CA SER A 99 -2.41 3.21 -11.11
C SER A 99 -3.13 1.90 -11.48
N LEU A 100 -2.66 1.20 -12.51
CA LEU A 100 -3.32 0.01 -13.08
C LEU A 100 -2.46 -1.25 -13.00
N THR A 101 -1.18 -1.12 -12.65
CA THR A 101 -0.27 -2.25 -12.69
C THR A 101 -0.60 -3.27 -11.61
N GLU A 102 -0.52 -4.54 -12.02
CA GLU A 102 -0.71 -5.70 -11.17
C GLU A 102 0.64 -6.37 -10.86
N VAL A 103 1.75 -5.64 -11.00
CA VAL A 103 3.10 -6.15 -10.78
C VAL A 103 3.27 -6.79 -9.40
N PHE A 104 2.55 -6.31 -8.38
CA PHE A 104 2.47 -6.95 -7.06
C PHE A 104 1.14 -6.63 -6.36
N ARG A 105 0.76 -7.52 -5.43
CA ARG A 105 -0.32 -7.35 -4.45
C ARG A 105 0.19 -7.76 -3.07
N ALA A 106 0.30 -6.81 -2.15
CA ALA A 106 0.72 -7.07 -0.77
C ALA A 106 -0.44 -7.68 0.02
N ASP A 107 -0.15 -8.74 0.76
CA ASP A 107 -1.08 -9.40 1.68
C ASP A 107 -0.58 -9.25 3.11
N ILE A 108 -1.46 -8.85 4.03
CA ILE A 108 -1.09 -8.57 5.41
C ILE A 108 -0.70 -9.85 6.15
N THR A 109 0.27 -9.75 7.06
CA THR A 109 0.67 -10.86 7.93
C THR A 109 -0.02 -10.77 9.29
N GLU A 110 0.14 -11.82 10.11
CA GLU A 110 -0.27 -11.78 11.53
C GLU A 110 0.38 -10.63 12.31
N ALA A 111 1.64 -10.30 12.02
CA ALA A 111 2.33 -9.19 12.68
C ALA A 111 1.74 -7.83 12.24
N GLY A 112 1.37 -7.70 10.97
CA GLY A 112 0.63 -6.55 10.44
C GLY A 112 -0.74 -6.40 11.10
N LEU A 113 -1.52 -7.48 11.17
CA LEU A 113 -2.83 -7.51 11.86
C LEU A 113 -2.70 -7.13 13.34
N ALA A 114 -1.68 -7.64 14.04
CA ALA A 114 -1.41 -7.28 15.43
C ALA A 114 -1.02 -5.79 15.57
N ARG A 115 -0.35 -5.20 14.57
CA ARG A 115 -0.09 -3.75 14.54
C ARG A 115 -1.38 -2.97 14.33
N VAL A 116 -2.25 -3.37 13.41
CA VAL A 116 -3.57 -2.75 13.19
C VAL A 116 -4.42 -2.81 14.46
N ALA A 117 -4.52 -3.98 15.10
CA ALA A 117 -5.30 -4.15 16.33
C ALA A 117 -4.83 -3.23 17.48
N ARG A 118 -3.53 -2.96 17.57
CA ARG A 118 -2.97 -2.02 18.55
C ARG A 118 -3.28 -0.56 18.22
N LEU A 119 -3.34 -0.21 16.94
CA LEU A 119 -3.54 1.16 16.48
C LEU A 119 -5.03 1.55 16.36
N GLY A 120 -5.92 0.57 16.18
CA GLY A 120 -7.37 0.77 16.04
C GLY A 120 -7.79 1.15 14.60
N ASN A 121 -8.86 1.92 14.47
CA ASN A 121 -9.35 2.41 13.18
C ASN A 121 -8.70 3.78 12.85
N PRO A 122 -7.97 3.93 11.73
CA PRO A 122 -7.32 5.20 11.38
C PRO A 122 -8.32 6.30 11.02
N TYR A 123 -9.50 5.98 10.49
CA TYR A 123 -10.54 6.97 10.19
C TYR A 123 -11.13 7.57 11.47
N GLU A 124 -11.34 6.76 12.50
CA GLU A 124 -11.79 7.24 13.82
C GLU A 124 -10.72 8.08 14.51
N LYS A 125 -9.45 7.75 14.31
CA LYS A 125 -8.31 8.42 14.96
C LYS A 125 -7.89 9.73 14.26
N TYR A 126 -7.84 9.73 12.94
CA TYR A 126 -7.25 10.82 12.14
C TYR A 126 -8.25 11.55 11.25
N GLY A 127 -9.41 10.98 11.00
CA GLY A 127 -10.41 11.52 10.08
C GLY A 127 -10.26 10.95 8.67
N ASN A 128 -11.12 11.41 7.76
CA ASN A 128 -11.09 10.98 6.37
C ASN A 128 -10.09 11.83 5.54
N PRO A 129 -8.94 11.27 5.08
CA PRO A 129 -7.93 12.01 4.32
C PRO A 129 -8.42 12.60 2.99
N TRP A 130 -9.58 12.16 2.50
CA TRP A 130 -10.23 12.72 1.31
C TRP A 130 -11.57 13.38 1.67
N GLU A 131 -11.68 14.00 2.86
CA GLU A 131 -12.87 14.76 3.29
C GLU A 131 -13.29 15.83 2.26
N SER A 132 -12.33 16.38 1.50
CA SER A 132 -12.58 17.38 0.47
C SER A 132 -13.02 16.82 -0.89
N ASP A 133 -13.02 15.50 -1.07
CA ASP A 133 -13.44 14.83 -2.32
C ASP A 133 -14.86 14.23 -2.13
N PRO A 134 -15.91 14.85 -2.69
CA PRO A 134 -17.29 14.38 -2.55
C PRO A 134 -17.53 12.96 -3.06
N LEU A 135 -16.73 12.49 -4.01
CA LEU A 135 -16.88 11.15 -4.60
C LEU A 135 -16.31 10.04 -3.71
N LYS A 136 -15.54 10.41 -2.68
CA LYS A 136 -14.84 9.47 -1.80
C LYS A 136 -15.24 9.62 -0.33
N GLN A 137 -16.28 10.41 -0.05
CA GLN A 137 -16.78 10.52 1.31
C GLN A 137 -17.38 9.19 1.75
N GLY A 138 -16.77 8.58 2.77
CA GLY A 138 -17.38 7.48 3.50
C GLY A 138 -18.55 7.97 4.35
N SER A 139 -19.51 7.10 4.62
CA SER A 139 -20.53 7.35 5.64
C SER A 139 -19.90 7.20 7.04
N GLY A 140 -20.05 8.22 7.90
CA GLY A 140 -19.55 8.19 9.27
C GLY A 140 -19.35 9.56 9.89
N ASN A 141 -19.36 9.63 11.21
CA ASN A 141 -19.01 10.83 11.98
C ASN A 141 -17.51 10.82 12.30
N TYR A 142 -16.67 10.98 11.28
CA TYR A 142 -15.22 11.04 11.45
C TYR A 142 -14.78 12.40 12.00
N PRO A 143 -13.70 12.48 12.80
CA PRO A 143 -13.09 13.75 13.10
C PRO A 143 -12.59 14.42 11.82
N ARG A 144 -12.42 15.74 11.87
CA ARG A 144 -11.86 16.49 10.73
C ARG A 144 -10.44 16.04 10.44
N TRP A 145 -10.14 15.80 9.17
CA TRP A 145 -8.80 15.47 8.71
C TRP A 145 -7.81 16.59 9.06
N LYS A 146 -6.67 16.20 9.61
CA LYS A 146 -5.53 17.09 9.89
C LYS A 146 -4.32 16.58 9.12
N PRO A 147 -3.98 17.21 7.98
CA PRO A 147 -2.82 16.83 7.18
C PRO A 147 -1.49 17.06 7.91
#